data_AF-A0A975EFK3-F1
#
_entry.id   AF-A0A975EFK3-F1
#
_cell.length_a   1.000
_cell.length_b   1.000
_cell.length_c   1.000
_cell.angle_alpha   90.00
_cell.angle_beta   90.00
_cell.angle_gamma   90.00
#
_symmetry.space_group_name_H-M   'P 1'
#
loop_
_entity.id
_entity.type
_entity.pdbx_description
1 polymer ?
#
loop_
_entity_poly.entity_id
_entity_poly.type
_entity_poly.pdbx_seq_one_letter_code
_entity_poly.pdbx_strand_id
1 'polypeptide(L)'
;MKTQKISIELPGTPKFVPPLIGGDAEFKGHGPDVHVSARLRVRNGNELWATITMHAKETKKDYTEVSGSADYLMWKQEGGAILRIVSDSFSECRYRDTDHDDDVLVMGAGELVREFRCVGDTKGKEAGSRTGVTVTFNPVVIDVVSPE
;
A
#
# COMPACT_ATOMS: atom_id res chain seq x y z
N MET A 1 23.02 -24.81 -9.61
CA MET A 1 22.02 -23.80 -9.20
C MET A 1 20.86 -24.51 -8.53
N LYS A 2 20.48 -24.11 -7.32
CA LYS A 2 19.40 -24.75 -6.56
C LYS A 2 18.16 -23.87 -6.56
N THR A 3 17.01 -24.44 -6.89
CA THR A 3 15.71 -23.76 -6.73
C THR A 3 15.18 -24.03 -5.33
N GLN A 4 14.65 -23.01 -4.68
CA GLN A 4 14.07 -23.11 -3.35
C GLN A 4 12.79 -22.28 -3.27
N LYS A 5 11.77 -22.84 -2.61
CA LYS A 5 10.61 -22.08 -2.16
C LYS A 5 10.89 -21.55 -0.76
N ILE A 6 10.77 -20.24 -0.57
CA ILE A 6 10.99 -19.60 0.72
C ILE A 6 9.79 -18.73 1.11
N SER A 7 9.58 -18.58 2.41
CA SER A 7 8.63 -17.64 3.00
C SER A 7 9.41 -16.48 3.60
N ILE A 8 9.03 -15.26 3.28
CA ILE A 8 9.70 -14.04 3.74
C ILE A 8 8.72 -13.13 4.47
N GLU A 9 9.16 -12.58 5.59
CA GLU A 9 8.46 -11.48 6.27
C GLU A 9 8.95 -10.17 5.65
N LEU A 10 8.05 -9.44 4.98
CA LEU A 10 8.38 -8.12 4.45
C LEU A 10 8.25 -7.07 5.57
N PRO A 11 9.13 -6.06 5.61
CA PRO A 11 8.91 -4.92 6.51
C PRO A 11 7.61 -4.19 6.12
N GLY A 12 6.98 -3.53 7.09
CA GLY A 12 5.91 -2.57 6.78
C GLY A 12 6.45 -1.36 6.01
N THR A 13 5.57 -0.60 5.36
CA THR A 13 5.98 0.61 4.66
C THR A 13 6.03 1.82 5.59
N PRO A 14 6.88 2.82 5.30
CA PRO A 14 6.64 4.18 5.76
C PRO A 14 5.25 4.67 5.34
N LYS A 15 4.77 5.73 5.98
CA LYS A 15 3.52 6.36 5.57
C LYS A 15 3.67 6.97 4.17
N PHE A 16 2.80 6.57 3.26
CA PHE A 16 2.65 7.21 1.97
C PHE A 16 1.56 8.27 2.04
N VAL A 17 1.90 9.50 1.68
CA VAL A 17 0.96 10.64 1.58
C VAL A 17 0.81 10.97 0.09
N PRO A 18 -0.33 10.67 -0.56
CA PRO A 18 -0.56 11.06 -1.94
C PRO A 18 -0.63 12.59 -2.08
N PRO A 19 -0.16 13.16 -3.20
CA PRO A 19 -0.26 14.59 -3.43
C PRO A 19 -1.72 15.04 -3.58
N LEU A 20 -1.98 16.30 -3.20
CA LEU A 20 -3.23 16.99 -3.52
C LEU A 20 -3.32 17.24 -5.02
N ILE A 21 -4.43 16.82 -5.61
CA ILE A 21 -4.71 16.99 -7.04
C ILE A 21 -5.97 17.83 -7.31
N GLY A 22 -6.76 18.16 -6.27
CA GLY A 22 -7.94 19.03 -6.39
C GLY A 22 -8.47 19.51 -5.03
N GLY A 23 -9.26 20.60 -5.06
CA GLY A 23 -9.96 21.19 -3.90
C GLY A 23 -9.09 22.05 -2.98
N ASP A 24 -9.57 22.31 -1.76
CA ASP A 24 -8.99 23.24 -0.78
C ASP A 24 -8.18 22.56 0.33
N ALA A 25 -7.91 21.27 0.15
CA ALA A 25 -7.19 20.36 1.03
C ALA A 25 -7.94 19.97 2.32
N GLU A 26 -9.25 20.19 2.40
CA GLU A 26 -10.09 19.91 3.56
C GLU A 26 -11.26 18.98 3.17
N PHE A 27 -11.52 17.93 3.95
CA PHE A 27 -12.65 16.99 3.71
C PHE A 27 -13.87 17.25 4.61
N LYS A 28 -13.73 18.06 5.67
CA LYS A 28 -14.80 18.65 6.51
C LYS A 28 -15.88 17.68 7.02
N GLY A 29 -15.56 16.41 7.29
CA GLY A 29 -16.53 15.42 7.76
C GLY A 29 -17.54 14.98 6.69
N HIS A 30 -17.25 15.20 5.40
CA HIS A 30 -18.06 14.74 4.27
C HIS A 30 -17.45 13.51 3.58
N GLY A 31 -16.58 12.84 4.33
CA GLY A 31 -15.70 11.76 3.88
C GLY A 31 -14.58 12.25 2.99
N PRO A 32 -13.59 11.38 2.79
CA PRO A 32 -13.40 10.91 1.42
C PRO A 32 -13.97 9.50 1.19
N ASP A 33 -14.38 9.24 -0.07
CA ASP A 33 -14.32 7.88 -0.60
C ASP A 33 -12.85 7.54 -0.80
N VAL A 34 -12.37 6.53 -0.09
CA VAL A 34 -10.97 6.10 -0.06
C VAL A 34 -10.82 4.79 -0.82
N HIS A 35 -9.82 4.75 -1.71
CA HIS A 35 -9.33 3.55 -2.36
C HIS A 35 -7.83 3.41 -2.08
N VAL A 36 -7.45 2.28 -1.48
CA VAL A 36 -6.04 1.92 -1.28
C VAL A 36 -5.75 0.60 -1.94
N SER A 37 -4.52 0.45 -2.45
CA SER A 37 -4.04 -0.83 -2.94
C SER A 37 -2.53 -0.98 -2.75
N ALA A 38 -2.10 -2.23 -2.67
CA ALA A 38 -0.69 -2.62 -2.69
C ALA A 38 -0.49 -3.66 -3.78
N ARG A 39 0.60 -3.54 -4.54
CA ARG A 39 0.99 -4.55 -5.53
C ARG A 39 2.47 -4.88 -5.39
N LEU A 40 2.78 -6.17 -5.26
CA LEU A 40 4.15 -6.67 -5.20
C LEU A 40 4.61 -7.14 -6.59
N ARG A 41 5.81 -6.76 -7.00
CA ARG A 41 6.40 -7.19 -8.27
C ARG A 41 7.88 -7.52 -8.12
N VAL A 42 8.34 -8.47 -8.92
CA VAL A 42 9.77 -8.68 -9.15
C VAL A 42 10.27 -7.60 -10.11
N ARG A 43 11.32 -6.87 -9.73
CA ARG A 43 12.08 -5.98 -10.60
C ARG A 43 13.54 -6.41 -10.62
N ASN A 44 14.26 -6.05 -11.69
CA ASN A 44 15.69 -6.33 -11.86
C ASN A 44 16.07 -7.83 -11.76
N GLY A 45 15.09 -8.74 -11.80
CA GLY A 45 15.27 -10.18 -11.67
C GLY A 45 15.53 -10.68 -10.24
N ASN A 46 15.84 -9.80 -9.28
CA ASN A 46 16.21 -10.21 -7.92
C ASN A 46 15.66 -9.30 -6.80
N GLU A 47 14.80 -8.34 -7.11
CA GLU A 47 14.24 -7.40 -6.14
C GLU A 47 12.73 -7.51 -6.06
N LEU A 48 12.18 -7.47 -4.86
CA LEU A 48 10.74 -7.33 -4.62
C LEU A 48 10.41 -5.88 -4.32
N TRP A 49 9.53 -5.31 -5.14
CA TRP A 49 9.07 -3.93 -5.03
C TRP A 49 7.57 -3.89 -4.79
N ALA A 50 7.17 -3.18 -3.74
CA ALA A 50 5.77 -2.88 -3.46
C ALA A 50 5.41 -1.50 -4.02
N THR A 51 4.39 -1.45 -4.88
CA THR A 51 3.73 -0.20 -5.27
C THR A 51 2.52 0.00 -4.38
N ILE A 52 2.51 1.07 -3.59
CA ILE A 52 1.39 1.47 -2.74
C ILE A 52 0.68 2.63 -3.40
N THR A 53 -0.64 2.52 -3.55
CA THR A 53 -1.49 3.54 -4.16
C THR A 53 -2.56 3.95 -3.18
N MET A 54 -2.84 5.25 -3.12
CA MET A 54 -3.99 5.80 -2.42
C MET A 54 -4.68 6.85 -3.28
N HIS A 55 -5.99 6.78 -3.32
CA HIS A 55 -6.89 7.78 -3.88
C HIS A 55 -7.95 8.09 -2.82
N ALA A 56 -8.15 9.37 -2.52
CA ALA A 56 -9.18 9.80 -1.59
C ALA A 56 -9.85 11.05 -2.14
N LYS A 57 -11.18 11.00 -2.26
CA LYS A 57 -11.97 12.05 -2.89
C LYS A 57 -13.19 12.42 -2.06
N GLU A 58 -13.33 13.71 -1.77
CA GLU A 58 -14.48 14.28 -1.10
C GLU A 58 -15.75 14.03 -1.91
N THR A 59 -16.82 13.70 -1.20
CA THR A 59 -18.05 13.21 -1.83
C THR A 59 -19.09 14.32 -2.03
N LYS A 60 -18.88 15.49 -1.41
CA LYS A 60 -19.80 16.63 -1.42
C LYS A 60 -19.08 17.97 -1.27
N LYS A 61 -19.27 18.89 -2.24
CA LYS A 61 -18.72 20.27 -2.27
C LYS A 61 -17.19 20.30 -2.22
N ASP A 62 -16.58 21.36 -2.72
CA ASP A 62 -15.12 21.65 -2.79
C ASP A 62 -14.22 20.60 -3.51
N TYR A 63 -14.65 19.34 -3.58
CA TYR A 63 -14.08 18.21 -4.31
C TYR A 63 -12.59 18.01 -3.99
N THR A 64 -12.24 18.14 -2.71
CA THR A 64 -10.89 17.82 -2.24
C THR A 64 -10.51 16.41 -2.67
N GLU A 65 -9.35 16.30 -3.33
CA GLU A 65 -8.92 15.05 -3.95
C GLU A 65 -7.41 14.90 -3.84
N VAL A 66 -6.97 13.75 -3.32
CA VAL A 66 -5.57 13.33 -3.30
C VAL A 66 -5.43 12.02 -4.07
N SER A 67 -4.36 11.89 -4.84
CA SER A 67 -4.10 10.67 -5.60
C SER A 67 -2.63 10.49 -5.89
N GLY A 68 -2.12 9.29 -5.70
CA GLY A 68 -0.77 8.96 -6.13
C GLY A 68 -0.35 7.56 -5.74
N SER A 69 0.92 7.27 -6.03
CA SER A 69 1.57 6.02 -5.64
C SER A 69 3.02 6.23 -5.24
N ALA A 70 3.53 5.35 -4.39
CA ALA A 70 4.95 5.24 -4.07
C ALA A 70 5.44 3.80 -4.25
N ASP A 71 6.70 3.67 -4.63
CA ASP A 71 7.39 2.39 -4.80
C ASP A 71 8.42 2.19 -3.68
N TYR A 72 8.38 1.02 -3.05
CA TYR A 72 9.30 0.64 -1.98
C TYR A 72 10.03 -0.65 -2.34
N LEU A 73 11.36 -0.65 -2.25
CA LEU A 73 12.15 -1.88 -2.27
C LEU A 73 11.93 -2.60 -0.94
N MET A 74 11.31 -3.78 -1.00
CA MET A 74 10.90 -4.52 0.19
C MET A 74 11.93 -5.58 0.60
N TRP A 75 12.53 -6.21 -0.40
CA TRP A 75 13.48 -7.29 -0.20
C TRP A 75 14.32 -7.52 -1.45
N LYS A 76 15.54 -8.02 -1.27
CA LYS A 76 16.48 -8.35 -2.34
C LYS A 76 17.09 -9.73 -2.11
N GLN A 77 17.10 -10.54 -3.16
CA GLN A 77 17.82 -11.81 -3.17
C GLN A 77 19.31 -11.54 -3.36
N GLU A 78 20.10 -11.95 -2.36
CA GLU A 78 21.56 -11.93 -2.44
C GLU A 78 22.06 -13.13 -3.22
N GLY A 79 22.57 -12.89 -4.44
CA GLY A 79 23.01 -13.94 -5.36
C GLY A 79 21.86 -14.74 -5.98
N GLY A 80 21.91 -14.92 -7.30
CA GLY A 80 20.86 -15.62 -8.05
C GLY A 80 19.67 -14.72 -8.39
N ALA A 81 18.45 -15.27 -8.45
CA ALA A 81 17.27 -14.58 -8.97
C ALA A 81 15.97 -15.02 -8.31
N ILE A 82 14.96 -14.15 -8.37
CA ILE A 82 13.58 -14.46 -8.01
C ILE A 82 12.86 -14.95 -9.26
N LEU A 83 12.37 -16.19 -9.23
CA LEU A 83 11.70 -16.80 -10.37
C LEU A 83 10.24 -16.33 -10.44
N ARG A 84 9.55 -16.28 -9.30
CA ARG A 84 8.16 -15.83 -9.19
C ARG A 84 7.74 -15.59 -7.75
N ILE A 85 6.67 -14.81 -7.60
CA ILE A 85 5.87 -14.73 -6.38
C ILE A 85 4.84 -15.88 -6.44
N VAL A 86 4.74 -16.65 -5.35
CA VAL A 86 3.87 -17.83 -5.22
C VAL A 86 2.62 -17.51 -4.41
N SER A 87 2.74 -16.67 -3.38
CA SER A 87 1.59 -16.12 -2.64
C SER A 87 0.86 -15.08 -3.47
N ASP A 88 -0.24 -14.55 -2.92
CA ASP A 88 -0.90 -13.40 -3.52
C ASP A 88 0.05 -12.18 -3.60
N SER A 89 -0.19 -11.33 -4.59
CA SER A 89 0.68 -10.20 -4.95
C SER A 89 -0.08 -8.89 -5.10
N PHE A 90 -1.37 -8.86 -4.77
CA PHE A 90 -2.21 -7.69 -4.91
C PHE A 90 -3.35 -7.68 -3.90
N SER A 91 -3.45 -6.60 -3.13
CA SER A 91 -4.60 -6.34 -2.26
C SER A 91 -5.14 -4.94 -2.52
N GLU A 92 -6.45 -4.79 -2.46
CA GLU A 92 -7.12 -3.48 -2.49
C GLU A 92 -8.28 -3.43 -1.51
N CYS A 93 -8.61 -2.22 -1.08
CA CYS A 93 -9.81 -1.97 -0.27
C CYS A 93 -10.41 -0.62 -0.65
N ARG A 94 -11.74 -0.54 -0.59
CA ARG A 94 -12.50 0.70 -0.75
C ARG A 94 -13.44 0.87 0.43
N TYR A 95 -13.49 2.07 0.98
CA TYR A 95 -14.43 2.42 2.03
C TYR A 95 -14.74 3.91 1.97
N ARG A 96 -15.80 4.32 2.66
CA ARG A 96 -16.10 5.73 2.90
C ARG A 96 -15.65 6.05 4.31
N ASP A 97 -14.70 6.97 4.42
CA ASP A 97 -14.32 7.56 5.70
C ASP A 97 -15.46 8.50 6.15
N THR A 98 -15.81 8.45 7.43
CA THR A 98 -16.95 9.19 8.01
C THR A 98 -16.61 9.95 9.28
N ASP A 99 -15.38 9.87 9.77
CA ASP A 99 -14.97 10.55 11.00
C ASP A 99 -13.57 11.15 10.86
N HIS A 100 -12.84 11.31 11.96
CA HIS A 100 -11.50 11.92 11.97
C HIS A 100 -10.45 11.00 12.60
N ASP A 101 -10.82 9.74 12.84
CA ASP A 101 -9.96 8.75 13.45
C ASP A 101 -9.18 8.00 12.36
N ASP A 102 -8.08 7.35 12.74
CA ASP A 102 -7.32 6.51 11.83
C ASP A 102 -8.11 5.21 11.57
N ASP A 103 -8.30 4.87 10.30
CA ASP A 103 -8.97 3.63 9.90
C ASP A 103 -7.99 2.47 9.81
N VAL A 104 -8.38 1.31 10.34
CA VAL A 104 -7.63 0.06 10.26
C VAL A 104 -8.42 -0.97 9.47
N LEU A 105 -7.94 -1.28 8.27
CA LEU A 105 -8.54 -2.24 7.36
C LEU A 105 -7.75 -3.55 7.42
N VAL A 106 -8.26 -4.50 8.20
CA VAL A 106 -7.66 -5.83 8.33
C VAL A 106 -8.09 -6.71 7.15
N MET A 107 -7.11 -7.32 6.50
CA MET A 107 -7.28 -8.18 5.33
C MET A 107 -7.18 -9.66 5.70
N GLY A 108 -7.59 -10.55 4.78
CA GLY A 108 -7.51 -11.99 4.98
C GLY A 108 -6.07 -12.51 4.98
N ALA A 109 -5.80 -13.63 5.65
CA ALA A 109 -4.46 -14.23 5.70
C ALA A 109 -3.93 -14.73 4.33
N GLY A 110 -4.80 -14.85 3.32
CA GLY A 110 -4.43 -15.22 1.96
C GLY A 110 -4.09 -14.06 1.03
N GLU A 111 -4.29 -12.81 1.49
CA GLU A 111 -4.01 -11.57 0.76
C GLU A 111 -2.52 -11.19 0.87
N LEU A 112 -2.02 -10.39 -0.06
CA LEU A 112 -0.69 -9.78 0.07
C LEU A 112 -0.58 -8.93 1.35
N VAL A 113 -1.57 -8.08 1.59
CA VAL A 113 -1.59 -7.16 2.74
C VAL A 113 -2.30 -7.81 3.91
N ARG A 114 -1.77 -7.59 5.12
CA ARG A 114 -2.42 -7.94 6.39
C ARG A 114 -3.28 -6.80 6.91
N GLU A 115 -2.75 -5.58 6.82
CA GLU A 115 -3.41 -4.36 7.32
C GLU A 115 -3.06 -3.17 6.43
N PHE A 116 -4.07 -2.44 5.99
CA PHE A 116 -3.93 -1.04 5.59
C PHE A 116 -4.35 -0.18 6.78
N ARG A 117 -3.49 0.74 7.20
CA ARG A 117 -3.84 1.78 8.18
C ARG A 117 -3.87 3.13 7.47
N CYS A 118 -5.06 3.71 7.39
CA CYS A 118 -5.35 4.91 6.63
C CYS A 118 -5.60 6.08 7.56
N VAL A 119 -5.10 7.24 7.15
CA VAL A 119 -5.52 8.54 7.69
C VAL A 119 -6.24 9.21 6.53
N GLY A 120 -7.56 9.30 6.59
CA GLY A 120 -8.37 9.91 5.54
C GLY A 120 -8.64 11.38 5.84
N ASP A 121 -9.81 11.66 6.39
CA ASP A 121 -10.26 12.96 6.87
C ASP A 121 -9.56 13.33 8.19
N THR A 122 -9.27 14.62 8.34
CA THR A 122 -8.69 15.17 9.55
C THR A 122 -9.37 16.49 9.87
N LYS A 123 -9.24 16.98 11.10
CA LYS A 123 -9.86 18.25 11.53
C LYS A 123 -9.29 19.51 10.84
N GLY A 124 -8.45 19.38 9.82
CA GLY A 124 -7.78 20.50 9.18
C GLY A 124 -7.43 20.26 7.71
N LYS A 125 -6.65 21.19 7.15
CA LYS A 125 -6.25 21.19 5.74
C LYS A 125 -5.06 20.28 5.48
N GLU A 126 -5.25 18.98 5.63
CA GLU A 126 -4.15 18.02 5.65
C GLU A 126 -4.18 16.99 4.50
N ALA A 127 -5.07 17.18 3.53
CA ALA A 127 -5.01 16.46 2.27
C ALA A 127 -3.70 16.85 1.53
N GLY A 128 -2.86 15.86 1.22
CA GLY A 128 -1.53 16.08 0.65
C GLY A 128 -0.40 16.29 1.65
N SER A 129 -0.68 16.28 2.97
CA SER A 129 0.36 16.40 4.01
C SER A 129 0.24 15.39 5.14
N ARG A 130 -0.98 14.95 5.50
CA ARG A 130 -1.22 13.84 6.45
C ARG A 130 -2.17 12.78 5.95
N THR A 131 -3.12 13.09 5.06
CA THR A 131 -3.95 12.04 4.45
C THR A 131 -3.05 11.03 3.76
N GLY A 132 -3.10 9.76 4.13
CA GLY A 132 -2.10 8.78 3.71
C GLY A 132 -2.32 7.39 4.26
N VAL A 133 -1.49 6.44 3.85
CA VAL A 133 -1.61 5.02 4.20
C VAL A 133 -0.27 4.42 4.63
N THR A 134 -0.32 3.54 5.62
CA THR A 134 0.76 2.60 5.96
C THR A 134 0.30 1.18 5.70
N VAL A 135 1.22 0.31 5.28
CA VAL A 135 0.89 -1.06 4.89
C VAL A 135 1.72 -2.05 5.69
N THR A 136 1.05 -3.06 6.23
CA THR A 136 1.69 -4.24 6.83
C THR A 136 1.34 -5.47 6.01
N PHE A 137 2.34 -6.28 5.66
CA PHE A 137 2.17 -7.42 4.78
C PHE A 137 1.92 -8.72 5.55
N ASN A 138 1.27 -9.67 4.88
CA ASN A 138 1.35 -11.08 5.26
C ASN A 138 2.71 -11.66 4.80
N PRO A 139 3.11 -12.84 5.30
CA PRO A 139 4.29 -13.52 4.78
C PRO A 139 4.16 -13.79 3.28
N VAL A 140 5.18 -13.43 2.51
CA VAL A 140 5.20 -13.62 1.06
C VAL A 140 5.96 -14.90 0.74
N VAL A 141 5.40 -15.73 -0.12
CA VAL A 141 6.04 -16.96 -0.59
C VAL A 141 6.59 -16.73 -1.97
N ILE A 142 7.87 -17.04 -2.19
CA ILE A 142 8.54 -16.89 -3.49
C ILE A 142 9.34 -18.15 -3.84
N ASP A 143 9.52 -18.38 -5.14
CA ASP A 143 10.51 -19.34 -5.64
C ASP A 143 11.76 -18.56 -6.08
N VAL A 144 12.93 -18.93 -5.56
CA VAL A 144 14.23 -18.35 -5.88
C VAL A 144 15.19 -19.38 -6.45
N VAL A 145 16.18 -18.92 -7.20
CA VAL A 145 17.38 -19.69 -7.54
C VAL A 145 18.58 -19.08 -6.83
N SER A 146 19.41 -19.92 -6.22
CA SER A 146 20.64 -19.49 -5.56
C SER A 146 21.87 -20.15 -6.20
N PRO A 147 23.05 -19.49 -6.11
CA PRO A 147 24.32 -20.15 -6.39
C PRO A 147 24.48 -21.40 -5.51
N GLU A 148 25.26 -22.38 -5.97
CA GLU A 148 25.60 -23.56 -5.16
C GLU A 148 26.50 -23.21 -3.97
#